data_AF-A0A379YR64-F1
#
_entry.id   AF-A0A379YR64-F1
#
_cell.length_a   1.000
_cell.length_b   1.000
_cell.length_c   1.000
_cell.angle_alpha   90.00
_cell.angle_beta   90.00
_cell.angle_gamma   90.00
#
_symmetry.space_group_name_H-M   'P 1'
#
loop_
_entity.id
_entity.type
_entity.pdbx_description
1 polymer ?
#
loop_
_entity_poly.entity_id
_entity_poly.type
_entity_poly.pdbx_seq_one_letter_code
_entity_poly.pdbx_strand_id
1 'polypeptide(L)'
;MSGLLLGILLARTVAGALASFGGWRTIYWVASVLMILMALILWRALPRYKQHSGLNYPQLLASIFSLFCRTPLLRTRRHPRRPVRFANFSVLWTSMAFLLAAPPFNYSEGVIGLFGLVGAAGALAASRAGHLADKGKAGLTTTVGLVLLLLSWIPIAFAKQSLWALIAGILILDLAVQAVHVTNQSVMYRIMPDARNRLTAGYMTSYFIGGALGSLLSASAYQHAGWYGVAAAGGVLCLLNLLTWWLGKHHDPQGPATI
;
A
#
# COMPACT_ATOMS: atom_id res chain seq x y z
N MET A 1 13.24 0.10 -4.12
CA MET A 1 11.76 0.17 -4.06
C MET A 1 11.13 -0.22 -5.40
N SER A 2 11.66 0.26 -6.53
CA SER A 2 11.10 -0.05 -7.86
C SER A 2 10.93 -1.55 -8.16
N GLY A 3 11.88 -2.41 -7.78
CA GLY A 3 11.76 -3.87 -7.99
C GLY A 3 10.65 -4.54 -7.17
N LEU A 4 10.38 -4.06 -5.96
CA LEU A 4 9.28 -4.57 -5.12
C LEU A 4 7.92 -4.16 -5.69
N LEU A 5 7.81 -2.91 -6.18
CA LEU A 5 6.61 -2.41 -6.85
C LEU A 5 6.34 -3.18 -8.15
N LEU A 6 7.35 -3.37 -8.99
CA LEU A 6 7.24 -4.14 -10.23
C LEU A 6 6.83 -5.59 -9.93
N GLY A 7 7.46 -6.20 -8.92
CA GLY A 7 7.22 -7.59 -8.54
C GLY A 7 5.81 -7.85 -8.03
N ILE A 8 5.28 -7.03 -7.12
CA ILE A 8 3.90 -7.19 -6.61
C ILE A 8 2.86 -7.11 -7.74
N LEU A 9 3.12 -6.27 -8.74
CA LEU A 9 2.15 -5.97 -9.79
C LEU A 9 2.22 -6.99 -10.93
N LEU A 10 3.42 -7.40 -11.34
CA LEU A 10 3.62 -8.52 -12.28
C LEU A 10 3.18 -9.85 -11.69
N ALA A 11 3.38 -10.07 -10.38
CA ALA A 11 2.96 -11.30 -9.73
C ALA A 11 1.46 -11.55 -9.89
N ARG A 12 0.64 -10.49 -9.86
CA ARG A 12 -0.82 -10.61 -10.03
C ARG A 12 -1.20 -11.00 -11.47
N THR A 13 -0.52 -10.45 -12.47
CA THR A 13 -0.76 -10.78 -13.88
C THR A 13 -0.31 -12.21 -14.20
N VAL A 14 0.88 -12.57 -13.72
CA VAL A 14 1.45 -13.91 -13.89
C VAL A 14 0.59 -14.94 -13.16
N ALA A 15 0.11 -14.64 -11.95
CA ALA A 15 -0.81 -15.49 -11.22
C ALA A 15 -2.14 -15.68 -11.98
N GLY A 16 -2.76 -14.61 -12.49
CA GLY A 16 -3.98 -14.71 -13.29
C GLY A 16 -3.80 -15.54 -14.57
N ALA A 17 -2.68 -15.34 -15.29
CA ALA A 17 -2.34 -16.15 -16.45
C ALA A 17 -2.17 -17.63 -16.07
N LEU A 18 -1.39 -17.94 -15.03
CA LEU A 18 -1.19 -19.31 -14.54
C LEU A 18 -2.49 -19.99 -14.07
N ALA A 19 -3.38 -19.25 -13.42
CA ALA A 19 -4.71 -19.74 -13.03
C ALA A 19 -5.55 -20.15 -14.24
N SER A 20 -5.44 -19.42 -15.36
CA SER A 20 -6.21 -19.72 -16.57
C SER A 20 -5.77 -21.02 -17.28
N PHE A 21 -4.50 -21.43 -17.10
CA PHE A 21 -3.95 -22.64 -17.74
C PHE A 21 -4.08 -23.91 -16.92
N GLY A 22 -4.06 -23.84 -15.58
CA GLY A 22 -4.08 -25.04 -14.73
C GLY A 22 -4.75 -24.86 -13.38
N GLY A 23 -5.62 -23.86 -13.25
CA GLY A 23 -6.33 -23.53 -12.03
C GLY A 23 -5.42 -22.89 -10.97
N TRP A 24 -6.00 -22.54 -9.83
CA TRP A 24 -5.30 -21.83 -8.76
C TRP A 24 -4.06 -22.57 -8.20
N ARG A 25 -3.98 -23.90 -8.33
CA ARG A 25 -2.89 -24.74 -7.79
C ARG A 25 -1.55 -24.54 -8.53
N THR A 26 -1.55 -24.26 -9.83
CA THR A 26 -0.31 -24.04 -10.59
C THR A 26 0.47 -22.84 -10.08
N ILE A 27 -0.23 -21.80 -9.63
CA ILE A 27 0.39 -20.60 -9.04
C ILE A 27 1.22 -20.98 -7.82
N TYR A 28 0.68 -21.81 -6.93
CA TYR A 28 1.37 -22.23 -5.71
C TYR A 28 2.59 -23.09 -6.01
N TRP A 29 2.51 -23.99 -7.00
CA TRP A 29 3.66 -24.78 -7.44
C TRP A 29 4.78 -23.91 -8.01
N VAL A 30 4.45 -23.01 -8.93
CA VAL A 30 5.42 -22.09 -9.54
C VAL A 30 6.04 -21.17 -8.49
N ALA A 31 5.22 -20.62 -7.58
CA ALA A 31 5.71 -19.77 -6.50
C ALA A 31 6.65 -20.52 -5.54
N SER A 32 6.35 -21.79 -5.23
CA SER A 32 7.21 -22.64 -4.39
C SER A 32 8.58 -22.86 -5.03
N VAL A 33 8.62 -23.20 -6.33
CA VAL A 33 9.87 -23.39 -7.07
C VAL A 33 10.68 -22.09 -7.12
N LEU A 34 10.03 -20.95 -7.41
CA LEU A 34 10.70 -19.65 -7.40
C LEU A 34 11.29 -19.30 -6.02
N MET A 35 10.57 -19.60 -4.94
CA MET A 35 11.02 -19.36 -3.57
C MET A 35 12.26 -20.21 -3.23
N ILE A 36 12.27 -21.47 -3.65
CA ILE A 36 13.44 -22.36 -3.46
C ILE A 36 14.64 -21.85 -4.26
N LEU A 37 14.45 -21.45 -5.52
CA LEU A 37 15.51 -20.87 -6.35
C LEU A 37 16.08 -19.60 -5.72
N MET A 38 15.21 -18.70 -5.26
CA MET A 38 15.61 -17.46 -4.60
C MET A 38 16.39 -17.75 -3.31
N ALA A 39 15.94 -18.71 -2.50
CA ALA A 39 16.65 -19.14 -1.29
C ALA A 39 18.05 -19.70 -1.62
N LEU A 40 18.17 -20.48 -2.68
CA LEU A 40 19.45 -21.05 -3.12
C LEU A 40 20.41 -19.98 -3.66
N ILE A 41 19.89 -19.00 -4.40
CA ILE A 41 20.66 -17.85 -4.89
C ILE A 41 21.14 -17.01 -3.71
N LEU A 42 20.26 -16.68 -2.76
CA LEU A 42 20.62 -15.96 -1.54
C LEU A 42 21.67 -16.72 -0.73
N TRP A 43 21.52 -18.03 -0.59
CA TRP A 43 22.50 -18.86 0.11
C TRP A 43 23.89 -18.82 -0.53
N ARG A 44 23.96 -18.75 -1.87
CA ARG A 44 25.23 -18.67 -2.61
C ARG A 44 25.82 -17.26 -2.72
N ALA A 45 24.97 -16.24 -2.90
CA ALA A 45 25.39 -14.90 -3.28
C ALA A 45 25.53 -13.94 -2.10
N LEU A 46 24.90 -14.22 -0.95
CA LEU A 46 24.87 -13.26 0.15
C LEU A 46 26.18 -13.30 0.97
N PRO A 47 26.97 -12.22 0.99
CA PRO A 47 28.13 -12.14 1.86
C PRO A 47 27.67 -12.12 3.33
N ARG A 48 28.38 -12.85 4.20
CA ARG A 48 28.08 -12.92 5.64
C ARG A 48 28.29 -11.56 6.31
N TYR A 49 27.27 -10.70 6.31
CA TYR A 49 27.30 -9.41 6.97
C TYR A 49 26.91 -9.57 8.45
N LYS A 50 27.89 -9.57 9.36
CA LYS A 50 27.65 -9.54 10.80
C LYS A 50 27.47 -8.10 11.27
N GLN A 51 26.25 -7.57 11.26
CA GLN A 51 25.96 -6.36 12.04
C GLN A 51 25.81 -6.74 13.51
N HIS A 52 26.84 -6.43 14.31
CA HIS A 52 26.72 -6.44 15.76
C HIS A 52 25.87 -5.24 16.20
N SER A 53 24.55 -5.37 16.09
CA SER A 53 23.69 -4.65 17.03
C SER A 53 23.87 -5.36 18.37
N GLY A 54 24.64 -4.79 19.31
CA GLY A 54 24.89 -5.33 20.65
C GLY A 54 23.66 -5.42 21.56
N LEU A 55 22.49 -5.72 20.99
CA LEU A 55 21.20 -5.88 21.65
C LEU A 55 20.70 -7.30 21.42
N ASN A 56 20.24 -7.95 22.48
CA ASN A 56 19.56 -9.24 22.37
C ASN A 56 18.28 -9.12 21.53
N TYR A 57 17.90 -10.18 20.79
CA TYR A 57 16.70 -10.21 19.93
C TYR A 57 15.41 -9.63 20.58
N PRO A 58 15.04 -9.98 21.84
CA PRO A 58 13.90 -9.37 22.52
C PRO A 58 14.12 -7.89 22.87
N GLN A 59 15.36 -7.47 23.18
CA GLN A 59 15.70 -6.06 23.39
C GLN A 59 15.65 -5.27 22.07
N LEU A 60 15.98 -5.90 20.94
CA LEU A 60 15.83 -5.30 19.61
C LEU A 60 14.35 -5.06 19.30
N LEU A 61 13.49 -6.06 19.57
CA LEU A 61 12.05 -5.96 19.37
C LEU A 61 11.42 -4.91 20.30
N ALA A 62 11.80 -4.93 21.58
CA ALA A 62 11.41 -3.91 22.55
C ALA A 62 11.95 -2.53 22.18
N SER A 63 13.13 -2.44 21.54
CA SER A 63 13.66 -1.16 21.03
C SER A 63 12.84 -0.63 19.87
N ILE A 64 12.26 -1.48 19.01
CA ILE A 64 11.35 -1.04 17.94
C ILE A 64 10.10 -0.44 18.58
N PHE A 65 9.50 -1.13 19.56
CA PHE A 65 8.31 -0.66 20.26
C PHE A 65 8.59 0.62 21.07
N SER A 66 9.72 0.66 21.78
CA SER A 66 10.21 1.81 22.54
C SER A 66 10.54 2.99 21.63
N LEU A 67 11.15 2.78 20.46
CA LEU A 67 11.41 3.85 19.48
C LEU A 67 10.08 4.42 18.94
N PHE A 68 9.10 3.55 18.69
CA PHE A 68 7.75 3.95 18.30
C PHE A 68 7.03 4.73 19.42
N CYS A 69 7.13 4.29 20.68
CA CYS A 69 6.47 4.90 21.85
C CYS A 69 7.19 6.14 22.44
N ARG A 70 8.52 6.19 22.44
CA ARG A 70 9.33 7.22 23.13
C ARG A 70 9.71 8.39 22.24
N THR A 71 9.72 8.26 20.92
CA THR A 71 10.05 9.40 20.04
C THR A 71 8.84 10.35 19.98
N PRO A 72 8.91 11.58 20.54
CA PRO A 72 7.75 12.49 20.64
C PRO A 72 7.21 12.94 19.26
N LEU A 73 8.04 12.92 18.22
CA LEU A 73 7.64 13.10 16.82
C LEU A 73 6.74 11.96 16.28
N LEU A 74 6.76 10.79 16.92
CA LEU A 74 5.93 9.62 16.58
C LEU A 74 4.66 9.53 17.46
N ARG A 75 4.75 9.93 18.73
CA ARG A 75 3.70 9.80 19.77
C ARG A 75 2.46 10.68 19.55
N THR A 76 2.63 11.91 19.06
CA THR A 76 1.47 12.84 18.88
C THR A 76 1.09 13.05 17.41
N ARG A 77 1.98 12.74 16.45
CA ARG A 77 1.82 13.23 15.06
C ARG A 77 1.75 12.17 13.95
N ARG A 78 2.11 10.90 14.19
CA ARG A 78 2.17 9.90 13.09
C ARG A 78 1.71 8.47 13.42
N HIS A 79 1.40 8.12 14.66
CA HIS A 79 1.10 6.73 15.04
C HIS A 79 -0.26 6.20 14.55
N PRO A 80 -1.39 6.91 14.74
CA PRO A 80 -2.69 6.40 14.26
C PRO A 80 -2.92 6.58 12.74
N ARG A 81 -2.06 7.35 12.03
CA ARG A 81 -2.31 7.82 10.65
C ARG A 81 -1.78 6.90 9.52
N ARG A 82 -1.06 5.83 9.85
CA ARG A 82 -0.32 4.99 8.87
C ARG A 82 -1.05 3.74 8.35
N PRO A 83 -1.83 2.99 9.15
CA PRO A 83 -2.47 1.76 8.66
C PRO A 83 -3.61 2.03 7.67
N VAL A 84 -4.31 3.16 7.82
CA VAL A 84 -5.53 3.50 7.06
C VAL A 84 -5.28 3.64 5.55
N ARG A 85 -4.06 4.02 5.13
CA ARG A 85 -3.74 4.23 3.71
C ARG A 85 -3.58 2.91 2.94
N PHE A 86 -2.96 1.91 3.57
CA PHE A 86 -2.89 0.58 2.98
C PHE A 86 -4.19 -0.21 3.17
N ALA A 87 -4.93 0.09 4.24
CA ALA A 87 -6.29 -0.40 4.37
C ALA A 87 -7.12 -0.02 3.14
N ASN A 88 -7.02 1.23 2.66
CA ASN A 88 -7.77 1.67 1.47
C ASN A 88 -7.38 0.92 0.17
N PHE A 89 -6.08 0.68 -0.05
CA PHE A 89 -5.60 -0.16 -1.15
C PHE A 89 -6.11 -1.59 -1.03
N SER A 90 -6.01 -2.18 0.16
CA SER A 90 -6.46 -3.55 0.42
C SER A 90 -7.98 -3.68 0.29
N VAL A 91 -8.74 -2.65 0.68
CA VAL A 91 -10.19 -2.62 0.55
C VAL A 91 -10.60 -2.74 -0.91
N LEU A 92 -10.02 -1.92 -1.80
CA LEU A 92 -10.30 -1.98 -3.22
C LEU A 92 -9.94 -3.35 -3.81
N TRP A 93 -8.69 -3.78 -3.63
CA TRP A 93 -8.20 -4.98 -4.29
C TRP A 93 -8.87 -6.27 -3.81
N THR A 94 -9.32 -6.30 -2.55
CA THR A 94 -10.07 -7.44 -2.00
C THR A 94 -11.48 -7.49 -2.59
N SER A 95 -12.21 -6.36 -2.64
CA SER A 95 -13.57 -6.33 -3.19
C SER A 95 -13.63 -6.41 -4.70
N MET A 96 -12.60 -5.94 -5.40
CA MET A 96 -12.55 -5.93 -6.86
C MET A 96 -12.61 -7.36 -7.43
N ALA A 97 -11.92 -8.31 -6.79
CA ALA A 97 -12.00 -9.72 -7.17
C ALA A 97 -13.45 -10.24 -7.05
N PHE A 98 -14.16 -9.88 -5.98
CA PHE A 98 -15.56 -10.26 -5.79
C PHE A 98 -16.51 -9.56 -6.78
N LEU A 99 -16.26 -8.28 -7.11
CA LEU A 99 -17.08 -7.54 -8.07
C LEU A 99 -16.96 -8.11 -9.49
N LEU A 100 -15.73 -8.36 -9.95
CA LEU A 100 -15.48 -8.84 -11.32
C LEU A 100 -15.91 -10.29 -11.51
N ALA A 101 -15.88 -11.09 -10.44
CA ALA A 101 -16.38 -12.47 -10.44
C ALA A 101 -17.92 -12.55 -10.35
N ALA A 102 -18.59 -11.53 -9.83
CA ALA A 102 -20.05 -11.50 -9.70
C ALA A 102 -20.76 -10.94 -10.96
N PRO A 103 -22.07 -11.22 -11.15
CA PRO A 103 -22.88 -10.56 -12.17
C PRO A 103 -22.85 -9.04 -11.97
N PRO A 104 -22.61 -8.22 -13.01
CA PRO A 104 -22.80 -8.46 -14.45
C PRO A 104 -21.55 -8.85 -15.27
N PHE A 105 -20.36 -8.97 -14.67
CA PHE A 105 -19.11 -9.14 -15.43
C PHE A 105 -18.74 -10.61 -15.68
N ASN A 106 -18.95 -11.50 -14.71
CA ASN A 106 -18.62 -12.95 -14.79
C ASN A 106 -17.22 -13.22 -15.40
N TYR A 107 -16.23 -12.40 -15.08
CA TYR A 107 -14.90 -12.53 -15.67
C TYR A 107 -14.13 -13.70 -15.04
N SER A 108 -13.35 -14.38 -15.87
CA SER A 108 -12.45 -15.44 -15.41
C SER A 108 -11.28 -14.87 -14.59
N GLU A 109 -10.70 -15.69 -13.72
CA GLU A 109 -9.55 -15.31 -12.87
C GLU A 109 -8.38 -14.70 -13.68
N GLY A 110 -8.20 -15.15 -14.93
CA GLY A 110 -7.20 -14.60 -15.85
C GLY A 110 -7.45 -13.15 -16.24
N VAL A 111 -8.69 -12.79 -16.57
CA VAL A 111 -9.07 -11.41 -16.92
C VAL A 111 -8.99 -10.51 -15.68
N ILE A 112 -9.38 -11.01 -14.52
CA ILE A 112 -9.21 -10.30 -13.24
C ILE A 112 -7.71 -10.02 -12.97
N GLY A 113 -6.83 -10.97 -13.29
CA GLY A 113 -5.38 -10.80 -13.19
C GLY A 113 -4.82 -9.69 -14.08
N LEU A 114 -5.41 -9.42 -15.25
CA LEU A 114 -4.98 -8.33 -16.14
C LEU A 114 -5.18 -6.94 -15.53
N PHE A 115 -6.16 -6.76 -14.64
CA PHE A 115 -6.30 -5.51 -13.87
C PHE A 115 -5.07 -5.22 -13.00
N GLY A 116 -4.28 -6.25 -12.66
CA GLY A 116 -2.94 -6.10 -12.08
C GLY A 116 -2.01 -5.19 -12.89
N LEU A 117 -2.11 -5.19 -14.22
CA LEU A 117 -1.33 -4.31 -15.11
C LEU A 117 -1.76 -2.85 -15.00
N VAL A 118 -3.05 -2.59 -14.80
CA VAL A 118 -3.56 -1.23 -14.58
C VAL A 118 -2.97 -0.67 -13.28
N GLY A 119 -2.95 -1.49 -12.23
CA GLY A 119 -2.27 -1.14 -10.99
C GLY A 119 -0.75 -0.98 -11.16
N ALA A 120 -0.13 -1.79 -12.02
CA ALA A 120 1.27 -1.64 -12.41
C ALA A 120 1.55 -0.27 -13.01
N ALA A 121 0.72 0.17 -13.95
CA ALA A 121 0.81 1.48 -14.58
C ALA A 121 0.63 2.61 -13.54
N GLY A 122 -0.35 2.49 -12.64
CA GLY A 122 -0.59 3.45 -11.56
C GLY A 122 0.61 3.59 -10.61
N ALA A 123 1.19 2.47 -10.16
CA ALA A 123 2.36 2.50 -9.28
C ALA A 123 3.63 3.02 -9.98
N LEU A 124 3.84 2.67 -11.25
CA LEU A 124 4.94 3.22 -12.06
C LEU A 124 4.79 4.72 -12.25
N ALA A 125 3.57 5.21 -12.51
CA ALA A 125 3.28 6.63 -12.58
C ALA A 125 3.54 7.35 -11.24
N ALA A 126 3.22 6.70 -10.12
CA ALA A 126 3.48 7.22 -8.78
C ALA A 126 4.97 7.42 -8.47
N SER A 127 5.84 6.57 -9.04
CA SER A 127 7.29 6.69 -8.83
C SER A 127 7.83 8.05 -9.30
N ARG A 128 7.25 8.61 -10.38
CA ARG A 128 7.55 9.96 -10.88
C ARG A 128 7.00 11.05 -9.96
N ALA A 129 5.83 10.83 -9.34
CA ALA A 129 5.27 11.76 -8.36
C ALA A 129 6.12 11.84 -7.06
N GLY A 130 6.82 10.75 -6.71
CA GLY A 130 7.80 10.73 -5.62
C GLY A 130 8.95 11.72 -5.83
N HIS A 131 9.37 11.94 -7.08
CA HIS A 131 10.42 12.90 -7.42
C HIS A 131 10.00 14.36 -7.13
N LEU A 132 8.69 14.66 -7.17
CA LEU A 132 8.14 15.96 -6.75
C LEU A 132 8.23 16.15 -5.22
N ALA A 133 8.13 15.07 -4.45
CA ALA A 133 8.30 15.12 -3.00
C ALA A 133 9.77 15.36 -2.61
N ASP A 134 10.71 14.82 -3.38
CA ASP A 134 12.15 15.04 -3.19
C ASP A 134 12.56 16.50 -3.39
N LYS A 135 11.80 17.28 -4.18
CA LYS A 135 11.95 18.74 -4.38
C LYS A 135 11.43 19.60 -3.21
N GLY A 136 11.21 19.02 -2.02
CA GLY A 136 10.78 19.75 -0.82
C GLY A 136 9.28 20.02 -0.71
N LYS A 137 8.46 19.57 -1.67
CA LYS A 137 6.99 19.74 -1.66
C LYS A 137 6.23 18.58 -1.01
N ALA A 138 6.88 17.82 -0.12
CA ALA A 138 6.33 16.60 0.49
C ALA A 138 4.95 16.80 1.16
N GLY A 139 4.70 17.95 1.79
CA GLY A 139 3.40 18.29 2.40
C GLY A 139 2.28 18.52 1.37
N LEU A 140 2.60 19.18 0.25
CA LEU A 140 1.65 19.36 -0.86
C LEU A 140 1.38 18.03 -1.57
N THR A 141 2.42 17.24 -1.86
CA THR A 141 2.27 15.91 -2.48
C THR A 141 1.39 14.98 -1.63
N THR A 142 1.53 15.03 -0.30
CA THR A 142 0.70 14.23 0.60
C THR A 142 -0.76 14.70 0.59
N THR A 143 -0.99 16.02 0.61
CA THR A 143 -2.36 16.58 0.59
C THR A 143 -3.06 16.28 -0.73
N VAL A 144 -2.38 16.53 -1.86
CA VAL A 144 -2.88 16.24 -3.20
C VAL A 144 -3.13 14.74 -3.37
N GLY A 145 -2.22 13.89 -2.90
CA GLY A 145 -2.40 12.43 -2.94
C GLY A 145 -3.62 11.97 -2.15
N LEU A 146 -3.89 12.53 -0.97
CA LEU A 146 -5.06 12.18 -0.17
C LEU A 146 -6.38 12.66 -0.81
N VAL A 147 -6.39 13.85 -1.43
CA VAL A 147 -7.54 14.35 -2.18
C VAL A 147 -7.79 13.49 -3.42
N LEU A 148 -6.74 13.16 -4.18
CA LEU A 148 -6.84 12.24 -5.32
C LEU A 148 -7.38 10.88 -4.88
N LEU A 149 -6.94 10.37 -3.72
CA LEU A 149 -7.40 9.10 -3.18
C LEU A 149 -8.90 9.14 -2.89
N LEU A 150 -9.41 10.22 -2.30
CA LEU A 150 -10.84 10.40 -2.06
C LEU A 150 -11.61 10.50 -3.38
N LEU A 151 -11.12 11.30 -4.32
CA LEU A 151 -11.74 11.47 -5.65
C LEU A 151 -11.74 10.18 -6.46
N SER A 152 -10.76 9.29 -6.26
CA SER A 152 -10.68 8.00 -6.95
C SER A 152 -11.86 7.08 -6.63
N TRP A 153 -12.48 7.22 -5.45
CA TRP A 153 -13.63 6.40 -5.06
C TRP A 153 -14.92 6.76 -5.80
N ILE A 154 -15.02 7.97 -6.37
CA ILE A 154 -16.18 8.42 -7.16
C ILE A 154 -16.33 7.57 -8.44
N PRO A 155 -15.32 7.48 -9.34
CA PRO A 155 -15.43 6.63 -10.53
C PRO A 155 -15.47 5.13 -10.18
N ILE A 156 -14.85 4.71 -9.06
CA ILE A 156 -14.93 3.32 -8.55
C ILE A 156 -16.37 2.97 -8.13
N ALA A 157 -17.12 3.90 -7.52
CA ALA A 157 -18.52 3.67 -7.19
C ALA A 157 -19.38 3.39 -8.43
N PHE A 158 -19.04 4.01 -9.57
CA PHE A 158 -19.69 3.80 -10.87
C PHE A 158 -19.15 2.59 -11.65
N ALA A 159 -18.36 1.71 -11.04
CA ALA A 159 -17.79 0.53 -11.70
C ALA A 159 -18.84 -0.40 -12.34
N LYS A 160 -20.07 -0.45 -11.79
CA LYS A 160 -21.17 -1.25 -12.38
C LYS A 160 -21.67 -0.72 -13.72
N GLN A 161 -21.42 0.55 -14.03
CA GLN A 161 -21.93 1.23 -15.23
C GLN A 161 -20.86 1.36 -16.32
N SER A 162 -19.58 1.50 -15.93
CA SER A 162 -18.48 1.64 -16.88
C SER A 162 -17.19 0.99 -16.38
N LEU A 163 -16.69 0.03 -17.15
CA LEU A 163 -15.39 -0.61 -16.92
C LEU A 163 -14.24 0.41 -17.01
N TRP A 164 -14.37 1.40 -17.90
CA TRP A 164 -13.38 2.46 -18.06
C TRP A 164 -13.31 3.37 -16.83
N ALA A 165 -14.44 3.63 -16.17
CA ALA A 165 -14.46 4.36 -14.90
C ALA A 165 -13.72 3.58 -13.81
N LEU A 166 -13.91 2.25 -13.75
CA LEU A 166 -13.17 1.39 -12.82
C LEU A 166 -11.66 1.42 -13.08
N ILE A 167 -11.23 1.29 -14.35
CA ILE A 167 -9.80 1.34 -14.74
C ILE A 167 -9.18 2.69 -14.34
N ALA A 168 -9.83 3.79 -14.68
CA ALA A 168 -9.37 5.13 -14.31
C ALA A 168 -9.29 5.30 -12.79
N GLY A 169 -10.30 4.84 -12.06
CA GLY A 169 -10.35 4.85 -10.61
C GLY A 169 -9.20 4.08 -9.96
N ILE A 170 -8.94 2.84 -10.42
CA ILE A 170 -7.82 2.01 -9.95
C ILE A 170 -6.49 2.72 -10.20
N LEU A 171 -6.30 3.29 -11.39
CA LEU A 171 -5.06 3.97 -11.75
C LEU A 171 -4.80 5.19 -10.85
N ILE A 172 -5.83 6.01 -10.60
CA ILE A 172 -5.75 7.17 -9.72
C ILE A 172 -5.50 6.74 -8.27
N LEU A 173 -6.20 5.71 -7.80
CA LEU A 173 -6.07 5.19 -6.44
C LEU A 173 -4.67 4.63 -6.20
N ASP A 174 -4.16 3.78 -7.09
CA ASP A 174 -2.83 3.19 -6.97
C ASP A 174 -1.74 4.25 -7.08
N LEU A 175 -1.92 5.24 -7.95
CA LEU A 175 -1.01 6.38 -8.04
C LEU A 175 -0.96 7.14 -6.72
N ALA A 176 -2.12 7.47 -6.16
CA ALA A 176 -2.24 8.22 -4.91
C ALA A 176 -1.64 7.47 -3.72
N VAL A 177 -1.98 6.19 -3.55
CA VAL A 177 -1.45 5.35 -2.46
C VAL A 177 0.07 5.27 -2.53
N GLN A 178 0.62 4.99 -3.71
CA GLN A 178 2.07 4.83 -3.87
C GLN A 178 2.82 6.14 -3.72
N ALA A 179 2.30 7.25 -4.26
CA ALA A 179 2.90 8.57 -4.09
C ALA A 179 2.99 8.97 -2.62
N VAL A 180 1.91 8.73 -1.86
CA VAL A 180 1.88 8.99 -0.41
C VAL A 180 2.79 8.01 0.34
N HIS A 181 2.84 6.74 -0.04
CA HIS A 181 3.71 5.74 0.57
C HIS A 181 5.20 6.12 0.43
N VAL A 182 5.65 6.36 -0.80
CA VAL A 182 7.04 6.74 -1.11
C VAL A 182 7.43 8.04 -0.41
N THR A 183 6.56 9.05 -0.41
CA THR A 183 6.80 10.33 0.28
C THR A 183 6.94 10.15 1.79
N ASN A 184 6.07 9.36 2.42
CA ASN A 184 6.16 9.12 3.87
C ASN A 184 7.42 8.31 4.22
N GLN A 185 7.77 7.34 3.39
CA GLN A 185 8.94 6.50 3.57
C GLN A 185 10.23 7.33 3.44
N SER A 186 10.33 8.22 2.45
CA SER A 186 11.49 9.09 2.26
C SER A 186 11.69 10.06 3.43
N VAL A 187 10.61 10.70 3.91
CA VAL A 187 10.67 11.60 5.07
C VAL A 187 11.08 10.85 6.34
N MET A 188 10.55 9.65 6.57
CA MET A 188 10.90 8.86 7.74
C MET A 188 12.37 8.42 7.73
N TYR A 189 12.90 8.06 6.56
CA TYR A 189 14.30 7.67 6.41
C TYR A 189 15.29 8.82 6.51
N ARG A 190 14.85 10.07 6.33
CA ARG A 190 15.68 11.26 6.56
C ARG A 190 15.80 11.62 8.05
N ILE A 191 14.79 11.32 8.86
CA ILE A 191 14.74 11.73 10.28
C ILE A 191 15.65 10.87 11.18
N MET A 192 15.81 9.58 10.87
CA MET A 192 16.60 8.64 11.69
C MET A 192 17.35 7.65 10.79
N PRO A 193 18.46 8.07 10.16
CA PRO A 193 19.25 7.22 9.28
C PRO A 193 19.83 5.99 10.00
N ASP A 194 20.24 6.13 11.26
CA ASP A 194 20.89 5.07 12.05
C ASP A 194 19.94 3.92 12.44
N ALA A 195 18.62 4.16 12.45
CA ALA A 195 17.60 3.18 12.81
C ALA A 195 16.75 2.72 11.61
N ARG A 196 17.22 2.93 10.37
CA ARG A 196 16.48 2.62 9.13
C ARG A 196 15.86 1.22 9.11
N ASN A 197 16.61 0.20 9.52
CA ASN A 197 16.11 -1.18 9.47
C ASN A 197 14.95 -1.41 10.46
N ARG A 198 15.06 -0.85 11.68
CA ARG A 198 14.03 -0.92 12.74
C ARG A 198 12.78 -0.14 12.37
N LEU A 199 12.94 1.05 11.80
CA LEU A 199 11.83 1.89 11.33
C LEU A 199 11.10 1.25 10.16
N THR A 200 11.82 0.61 9.24
CA THR A 200 11.22 -0.12 8.12
C THR A 200 10.40 -1.29 8.63
N ALA A 201 10.93 -2.07 9.58
CA ALA A 201 10.20 -3.19 10.18
C ALA A 201 8.89 -2.70 10.82
N GLY A 202 8.93 -1.73 11.73
CA GLY A 202 7.72 -1.21 12.38
C GLY A 202 6.72 -0.58 11.42
N TYR A 203 7.21 0.10 10.37
CA TYR A 203 6.37 0.66 9.32
C TYR A 203 5.66 -0.42 8.51
N MET A 204 6.38 -1.45 8.06
CA MET A 204 5.82 -2.55 7.27
C MET A 204 4.87 -3.41 8.12
N THR A 205 5.16 -3.65 9.40
CA THR A 205 4.21 -4.34 10.29
C THR A 205 2.90 -3.56 10.41
N SER A 206 2.97 -2.25 10.64
CA SER A 206 1.76 -1.40 10.70
C SER A 206 1.01 -1.39 9.37
N TYR A 207 1.74 -1.44 8.26
CA TYR A 207 1.19 -1.52 6.91
C TYR A 207 0.39 -2.82 6.74
N PHE A 208 0.98 -3.98 7.03
CA PHE A 208 0.29 -5.28 6.94
C PHE A 208 -0.92 -5.39 7.87
N ILE A 209 -0.85 -4.87 9.10
CA ILE A 209 -2.02 -4.82 10.01
C ILE A 209 -3.15 -4.00 9.39
N GLY A 210 -2.83 -2.83 8.83
CA GLY A 210 -3.81 -2.01 8.11
C GLY A 210 -4.42 -2.72 6.90
N GLY A 211 -3.62 -3.49 6.17
CA GLY A 211 -4.09 -4.29 5.04
C GLY A 211 -5.06 -5.39 5.45
N ALA A 212 -4.72 -6.13 6.51
CA ALA A 212 -5.59 -7.17 7.05
C ALA A 212 -6.94 -6.61 7.53
N LEU A 213 -6.92 -5.50 8.28
CA LEU A 213 -8.15 -4.81 8.71
C LEU A 213 -8.96 -4.28 7.52
N GLY A 214 -8.28 -3.75 6.50
CA GLY A 214 -8.92 -3.30 5.27
C GLY A 214 -9.59 -4.44 4.49
N SER A 215 -8.92 -5.59 4.36
CA SER A 215 -9.51 -6.78 3.72
C SER A 215 -10.72 -7.31 4.49
N LEU A 216 -10.67 -7.34 5.82
CA LEU A 216 -11.81 -7.72 6.68
C LEU A 216 -13.00 -6.76 6.49
N LEU A 217 -12.74 -5.45 6.54
CA LEU A 217 -13.76 -4.42 6.30
C LEU A 217 -14.37 -4.56 4.91
N SER A 218 -13.54 -4.81 3.90
CA SER A 218 -13.97 -4.97 2.51
C SER A 218 -14.86 -6.20 2.31
N ALA A 219 -14.44 -7.37 2.82
CA ALA A 219 -15.23 -8.59 2.76
C ALA A 219 -16.58 -8.44 3.48
N SER A 220 -16.58 -7.85 4.69
CA SER A 220 -17.79 -7.61 5.46
C SER A 220 -18.73 -6.60 4.80
N ALA A 221 -18.20 -5.47 4.32
CA ALA A 221 -18.98 -4.44 3.62
C ALA A 221 -19.57 -4.97 2.31
N TYR A 222 -18.84 -5.82 1.59
CA TYR A 222 -19.33 -6.45 0.36
C TYR A 222 -20.48 -7.42 0.64
N GLN A 223 -20.43 -8.19 1.73
CA GLN A 223 -21.51 -9.10 2.11
C GLN A 223 -22.79 -8.38 2.51
N HIS A 224 -22.70 -7.27 3.26
CA HIS A 224 -23.88 -6.59 3.81
C HIS A 224 -24.51 -5.57 2.87
N ALA A 225 -23.69 -4.83 2.13
CA ALA A 225 -24.13 -3.67 1.34
C ALA A 225 -23.62 -3.70 -0.12
N GLY A 226 -23.05 -4.84 -0.55
CA GLY A 226 -22.54 -5.03 -1.91
C GLY A 226 -21.44 -4.03 -2.27
N TRP A 227 -21.32 -3.76 -3.56
CA TRP A 227 -20.29 -2.85 -4.08
C TRP A 227 -20.36 -1.42 -3.53
N TYR A 228 -21.57 -0.88 -3.38
CA TYR A 228 -21.76 0.49 -2.88
C TYR A 228 -21.34 0.61 -1.42
N GLY A 229 -21.54 -0.44 -0.61
CA GLY A 229 -21.02 -0.52 0.75
C GLY A 229 -19.50 -0.45 0.80
N VAL A 230 -18.81 -1.14 -0.12
CA VAL A 230 -17.35 -1.09 -0.20
C VAL A 230 -16.85 0.29 -0.65
N ALA A 231 -17.51 0.89 -1.64
CA ALA A 231 -17.17 2.24 -2.10
C ALA A 231 -17.36 3.29 -1.00
N ALA A 232 -18.45 3.19 -0.22
CA ALA A 232 -18.70 4.04 0.93
C ALA A 232 -17.67 3.82 2.04
N ALA A 233 -17.35 2.56 2.38
CA ALA A 233 -16.34 2.25 3.39
C ALA A 233 -14.95 2.79 3.00
N GLY A 234 -14.56 2.62 1.73
CA GLY A 234 -13.32 3.20 1.18
C GLY A 234 -13.31 4.73 1.22
N GLY A 235 -14.43 5.37 0.83
CA GLY A 235 -14.60 6.81 0.91
C GLY A 235 -14.51 7.35 2.34
N VAL A 236 -15.17 6.69 3.31
CA VAL A 236 -15.11 7.03 4.74
C VAL A 236 -13.70 6.89 5.29
N LEU A 237 -12.98 5.81 4.95
CA LEU A 237 -11.58 5.64 5.33
C LEU A 237 -10.69 6.74 4.75
N CYS A 238 -10.95 7.19 3.52
CA CYS A 238 -10.25 8.31 2.90
C CYS A 238 -10.56 9.64 3.59
N LEU A 239 -11.83 9.90 3.93
CA LEU A 239 -12.24 11.09 4.68
C LEU A 239 -11.59 11.14 6.06
N LEU A 240 -11.58 10.02 6.79
CA LEU A 240 -10.87 9.91 8.07
C LEU A 240 -9.36 10.17 7.88
N ASN A 241 -8.77 9.73 6.77
CA ASN A 241 -7.38 10.03 6.45
C ASN A 241 -7.15 11.53 6.22
N LEU A 242 -8.03 12.17 5.45
CA LEU A 242 -7.94 13.59 5.12
C LEU A 242 -8.17 14.47 6.35
N LEU A 243 -9.17 14.14 7.18
CA LEU A 243 -9.46 14.83 8.44
C LEU A 243 -8.29 14.72 9.42
N THR A 244 -7.74 13.52 9.59
CA THR A 244 -6.57 13.33 10.47
C THR A 244 -5.32 14.04 9.95
N TRP A 245 -5.15 14.18 8.64
CA TRP A 245 -4.10 14.98 8.02
C TRP A 245 -4.31 16.48 8.26
N TRP A 246 -5.52 16.99 8.05
CA TRP A 246 -5.87 18.40 8.19
C TRP A 246 -5.77 18.89 9.65
N LEU A 247 -6.31 18.12 10.60
CA LEU A 247 -6.16 18.36 12.04
C LEU A 247 -4.69 18.33 12.49
N GLY A 248 -3.85 17.53 11.81
CA GLY A 248 -2.42 17.49 12.04
C GLY A 248 -1.67 18.70 11.52
N LYS A 249 -2.12 19.27 10.38
CA LYS A 249 -1.51 20.43 9.74
C LYS A 249 -1.67 21.71 10.57
N HIS A 250 -2.78 21.85 11.29
CA HIS A 250 -3.03 22.97 12.21
C HIS A 250 -2.16 22.95 13.48
N HIS A 251 -1.48 21.84 13.78
CA HIS A 251 -0.56 21.73 14.91
C HIS A 251 0.92 21.79 14.50
N ASP A 252 1.27 22.06 13.24
CA ASP A 252 2.65 22.33 12.83
C ASP A 252 3.04 23.79 13.16
N PRO A 253 3.94 24.03 14.13
CA PRO A 253 4.53 25.35 14.34
C PRO A 253 5.72 25.60 13.39
N GLN A 254 5.87 24.80 12.33
CA GLN A 254 6.89 25.03 11.32
C GLN A 254 6.18 25.44 10.04
N GLY A 255 6.18 26.75 9.81
CA GLY A 255 5.99 27.35 8.50
C GLY A 255 6.99 26.78 7.48
N PRO A 256 6.96 27.28 6.23
CA PRO A 256 7.87 26.81 5.20
C PRO A 256 9.29 26.88 5.74
N ALA A 257 10.04 25.77 5.67
CA ALA A 257 11.46 25.79 5.96
C ALA A 257 12.09 26.84 5.05
N THR A 258 12.38 28.01 5.62
CA THR A 258 13.35 28.93 5.05
C THR A 258 14.69 28.23 5.13
N ILE A 259 15.31 28.19 3.94
CA ILE A 259 16.61 27.66 3.52
C ILE A 259 17.66 27.66 4.64
#